data_AF-A0A8J6MIQ4-F1
#
_entry.id   AF-A0A8J6MIQ4-F1
#
_cell.length_a   1.000
_cell.length_b   1.000
_cell.length_c   1.000
_cell.angle_alpha   90.00
_cell.angle_beta   90.00
_cell.angle_gamma   90.00
#
_symmetry.space_group_name_H-M   'P 1'
#
loop_
_entity.id
_entity.type
_entity.pdbx_description
1 polymer ?
#
loop_
_entity_poly.entity_id
_entity_poly.type
_entity_poly.pdbx_seq_one_letter_code
_entity_poly.pdbx_strand_id
1 'polypeptide(L)'
;NDKTAASAASMNPDNENQSSEECWDLGEPKNLSNEDLLSTLRLIFGYSEVLKQNLQNSFHFRASEDIEKINRAAWQTLTAWGGHTPGPDPVRDAKVFDAERFMEAFSHVAHVQISRICKNMQFFVPVGFGSIIGDEDCLLDLCTSGLDFLQATTRPSSLGVHLFPSQVDGKDFINIDIRSQGGDLVGGLEAAFDSFFHSRNPVRIQRACENLQAHFSLDVCQGHGLTFSVTFPDRAKRLQPTNLARRDAPSTAILLLGTDPKIERMIRDMTRDADLEILTVNQMRSALRVFSEKQPEFVMVDASEDGWGAGEIIESIRQRNKSCFIVSLVRKGMADYSEYPGSDLVLEKPFKKEDLLRSIGVIGPGSRRLA
;
A
#
# COMPACT_ATOMS: atom_id res chain seq x y z
N ASN A 1 -84.18 -7.44 -68.98
CA ASN A 1 -83.54 -7.77 -67.70
C ASN A 1 -82.05 -7.80 -67.89
N ASP A 2 -81.33 -7.42 -66.85
CA ASP A 2 -79.86 -7.39 -66.68
C ASP A 2 -79.12 -6.15 -67.21
N LYS A 3 -79.05 -5.18 -66.28
CA LYS A 3 -78.11 -4.06 -66.24
C LYS A 3 -76.78 -4.55 -65.64
N THR A 4 -75.72 -4.46 -66.42
CA THR A 4 -74.31 -4.48 -66.00
C THR A 4 -73.96 -3.21 -65.24
N ALA A 5 -73.51 -3.35 -63.99
CA ALA A 5 -72.93 -2.27 -63.19
C ALA A 5 -71.43 -2.49 -63.03
N ALA A 6 -70.64 -1.51 -63.48
CA ALA A 6 -69.20 -1.43 -63.34
C ALA A 6 -68.83 -1.05 -61.89
N SER A 7 -67.93 -1.82 -61.28
CA SER A 7 -67.34 -1.55 -59.96
C SER A 7 -66.06 -0.73 -60.15
N ALA A 8 -66.06 0.48 -59.61
CA ALA A 8 -64.93 1.39 -59.61
C ALA A 8 -63.98 1.09 -58.45
N ALA A 9 -62.70 0.98 -58.77
CA ALA A 9 -61.60 0.84 -57.84
C ALA A 9 -61.44 2.12 -56.99
N SER A 10 -61.39 1.94 -55.67
CA SER A 10 -60.98 2.96 -54.69
C SER A 10 -59.58 2.58 -54.19
N MET A 11 -58.58 3.37 -54.62
CA MET A 11 -57.24 3.37 -54.06
C MET A 11 -57.27 4.18 -52.76
N ASN A 12 -56.95 3.54 -51.64
CA ASN A 12 -56.62 4.20 -50.37
C ASN A 12 -55.10 4.41 -50.31
N PRO A 13 -54.59 5.65 -50.21
CA PRO A 13 -53.19 5.92 -49.93
C PRO A 13 -53.04 6.57 -48.56
N ASP A 14 -53.21 5.79 -47.49
CA ASP A 14 -52.79 6.13 -46.12
C ASP A 14 -52.08 4.87 -45.60
N ASN A 15 -50.75 4.76 -45.68
CA ASN A 15 -49.74 5.45 -44.88
C ASN A 15 -50.01 5.29 -43.38
N GLU A 16 -49.45 4.25 -42.78
CA GLU A 16 -48.74 4.40 -41.51
C GLU A 16 -47.83 3.19 -41.29
N ASN A 17 -46.54 3.47 -41.42
CA ASN A 17 -45.44 2.61 -41.05
C ASN A 17 -45.51 2.41 -39.54
N GLN A 18 -46.18 1.35 -39.09
CA GLN A 18 -46.19 0.93 -37.68
C GLN A 18 -44.78 0.43 -37.32
N SER A 19 -43.88 1.37 -37.00
CA SER A 19 -42.74 1.09 -36.15
C SER A 19 -43.32 0.69 -34.79
N SER A 20 -43.31 -0.62 -34.52
CA SER A 20 -43.49 -1.15 -33.19
C SER A 20 -42.35 -0.62 -32.31
N GLU A 21 -42.52 0.59 -31.78
CA GLU A 21 -41.82 1.00 -30.57
C GLU A 21 -42.33 0.03 -29.50
N GLU A 22 -41.54 -1.01 -29.25
CA GLU A 22 -41.62 -1.78 -28.01
C GLU A 22 -41.38 -0.78 -26.88
N CYS A 23 -42.46 -0.16 -26.42
CA CYS A 23 -42.50 0.55 -25.17
C CYS A 23 -42.24 -0.49 -24.10
N TRP A 24 -40.97 -0.60 -23.70
CA TRP A 24 -40.58 -1.39 -22.55
C TRP A 24 -41.38 -0.84 -21.38
N ASP A 25 -42.41 -1.57 -20.97
CA ASP A 25 -43.20 -1.29 -19.79
C ASP A 25 -42.27 -1.48 -18.58
N LEU A 26 -41.50 -0.43 -18.30
CA LEU A 26 -40.71 -0.28 -17.09
C LEU A 26 -41.74 -0.07 -15.98
N GLY A 27 -42.34 -1.17 -15.52
CA GLY A 27 -43.31 -1.17 -14.44
C GLY A 27 -42.81 -0.36 -13.25
N GLU A 28 -43.74 0.14 -12.43
CA GLU A 28 -43.44 1.07 -11.34
C GLU A 28 -42.15 0.69 -10.60
N PRO A 29 -41.24 1.65 -10.37
CA PRO A 29 -39.92 1.37 -9.85
C PRO A 29 -40.06 0.62 -8.54
N LYS A 30 -39.72 -0.68 -8.56
CA LYS A 30 -39.65 -1.48 -7.35
C LYS A 30 -38.72 -0.76 -6.40
N ASN A 31 -39.15 -0.58 -5.14
CA ASN A 31 -38.29 -0.10 -4.07
C ASN A 31 -37.14 -1.10 -3.89
N LEU A 32 -36.04 -0.87 -4.61
CA LEU A 32 -34.81 -1.65 -4.49
C LEU A 32 -34.28 -1.43 -3.08
N SER A 33 -34.04 -2.54 -2.36
CA SER A 33 -33.35 -2.44 -1.08
C SER A 33 -31.87 -2.05 -1.31
N ASN A 34 -31.23 -1.52 -0.28
CA ASN A 34 -29.78 -1.25 -0.32
C ASN A 34 -28.98 -2.53 -0.64
N GLU A 35 -29.49 -3.70 -0.24
CA GLU A 35 -28.86 -5.00 -0.51
C GLU A 35 -29.01 -5.41 -1.98
N ASP A 36 -30.14 -5.11 -2.62
CA ASP A 36 -30.36 -5.39 -4.04
C ASP A 36 -29.41 -4.57 -4.93
N LEU A 37 -29.20 -3.30 -4.57
CA LEU A 37 -28.26 -2.44 -5.28
C LEU A 37 -26.81 -2.90 -5.09
N LEU A 38 -26.41 -3.21 -3.86
CA LEU A 38 -25.07 -3.75 -3.57
C LEU A 38 -24.81 -5.05 -4.33
N SER A 39 -25.80 -5.94 -4.36
CA SER A 39 -25.74 -7.19 -5.10
C SER A 39 -25.63 -6.95 -6.61
N THR A 40 -26.38 -5.98 -7.13
CA THR A 40 -26.33 -5.58 -8.54
C THR A 40 -24.96 -4.99 -8.91
N LEU A 41 -24.41 -4.11 -8.07
CA LEU A 41 -23.08 -3.53 -8.29
C LEU A 41 -21.99 -4.60 -8.23
N ARG A 42 -22.03 -5.51 -7.26
CA ARG A 42 -21.13 -6.67 -7.19
C ARG A 42 -21.24 -7.56 -8.43
N LEU A 43 -22.44 -7.74 -8.96
CA LEU A 43 -22.68 -8.51 -10.18
C LEU A 43 -22.11 -7.81 -11.42
N ILE A 44 -22.28 -6.49 -11.53
CA ILE A 44 -21.65 -5.67 -12.57
C ILE A 44 -20.11 -5.82 -12.50
N PHE A 45 -19.52 -5.79 -11.30
CA PHE A 45 -18.09 -6.04 -11.11
C PHE A 45 -17.65 -7.46 -11.48
N GLY A 46 -18.43 -8.47 -11.11
CA GLY A 46 -18.12 -9.85 -11.46
C GLY A 46 -18.10 -10.05 -12.98
N TYR A 47 -19.13 -9.55 -13.68
CA TYR A 47 -19.23 -9.69 -15.14
C TYR A 47 -18.20 -8.84 -15.88
N SER A 48 -17.90 -7.64 -15.39
CA SER A 48 -16.92 -6.76 -16.01
C SER A 48 -15.51 -7.35 -15.96
N GLU A 49 -15.11 -8.00 -14.87
CA GLU A 49 -13.81 -8.67 -14.76
C GLU A 49 -13.72 -9.90 -15.69
N VAL A 50 -14.78 -10.71 -15.76
CA VAL A 50 -14.86 -11.85 -16.71
C VAL A 50 -14.79 -11.35 -18.15
N LEU A 51 -15.52 -10.29 -18.49
CA LEU A 51 -15.48 -9.67 -19.82
C LEU A 51 -14.10 -9.09 -20.13
N LYS A 52 -13.47 -8.43 -19.17
CA LYS A 52 -12.12 -7.88 -19.33
C LYS A 52 -11.09 -8.96 -19.63
N GLN A 53 -11.11 -10.07 -18.88
CA GLN A 53 -10.22 -11.22 -19.13
C GLN A 53 -10.43 -11.81 -20.53
N ASN A 54 -11.69 -11.96 -20.95
CA ASN A 54 -12.01 -12.46 -22.29
C ASN A 54 -11.61 -11.48 -23.40
N LEU A 55 -11.75 -10.17 -23.17
CA LEU A 55 -11.46 -9.13 -24.17
C LEU A 55 -9.97 -8.80 -24.27
N GLN A 56 -9.20 -8.94 -23.19
CA GLN A 56 -7.73 -8.83 -23.22
C GLN A 56 -7.08 -9.90 -24.12
N ASN A 57 -7.75 -11.04 -24.28
CA ASN A 57 -7.35 -12.10 -25.20
C ASN A 57 -7.84 -11.86 -26.65
N SER A 58 -8.49 -10.73 -26.92
CA SER A 58 -9.07 -10.37 -28.22
C SER A 58 -8.55 -9.02 -28.73
N PHE A 59 -8.72 -8.73 -30.04
CA PHE A 59 -8.37 -7.44 -30.62
C PHE A 59 -9.31 -6.27 -30.20
N HIS A 60 -10.26 -6.47 -29.29
CA HIS A 60 -11.27 -5.48 -28.90
C HIS A 60 -10.82 -4.59 -27.73
N PHE A 61 -9.69 -3.90 -27.89
CA PHE A 61 -9.14 -2.98 -26.88
C PHE A 61 -10.13 -1.89 -26.44
N ARG A 62 -10.98 -1.39 -27.35
CA ARG A 62 -12.00 -0.37 -27.03
C ARG A 62 -13.09 -0.88 -26.07
N ALA A 63 -13.48 -2.15 -26.18
CA ALA A 63 -14.47 -2.74 -25.28
C ALA A 63 -13.91 -2.92 -23.86
N SER A 64 -12.60 -3.18 -23.73
CA SER A 64 -11.92 -3.18 -22.43
C SER A 64 -11.93 -1.78 -21.78
N GLU A 65 -11.80 -0.71 -22.57
CA GLU A 65 -11.82 0.66 -22.04
C GLU A 65 -13.22 1.06 -21.52
N ASP A 66 -14.28 0.65 -22.21
CA ASP A 66 -15.65 0.91 -21.76
C ASP A 66 -16.01 0.09 -20.50
N ILE A 67 -15.46 -1.12 -20.36
CA ILE A 67 -15.55 -1.91 -19.13
C ILE A 67 -14.85 -1.22 -17.96
N GLU A 68 -13.68 -0.61 -18.18
CA GLU A 68 -13.01 0.18 -17.15
C GLU A 68 -13.85 1.40 -16.73
N LYS A 69 -14.56 2.05 -17.66
CA LYS A 69 -15.49 3.15 -17.35
C LYS A 69 -16.68 2.67 -16.54
N ILE A 70 -17.25 1.51 -16.87
CA ILE A 70 -18.36 0.90 -16.11
C ILE A 70 -17.89 0.55 -14.69
N ASN A 71 -16.72 -0.06 -14.55
CA ASN A 71 -16.13 -0.36 -13.24
C ASN A 71 -15.88 0.90 -12.42
N ARG A 72 -15.37 1.96 -13.06
CA ARG A 72 -15.16 3.25 -12.41
C ARG A 72 -16.48 3.87 -11.95
N ALA A 73 -17.50 3.86 -12.80
CA ALA A 73 -18.82 4.39 -12.47
C ALA A 73 -19.46 3.59 -11.32
N ALA A 74 -19.44 2.26 -11.37
CA ALA A 74 -19.94 1.41 -10.30
C ALA A 74 -19.21 1.65 -8.97
N TRP A 75 -17.89 1.84 -9.01
CA TRP A 75 -17.08 2.14 -7.81
C TRP A 75 -17.42 3.52 -7.24
N GLN A 76 -17.58 4.52 -8.10
CA GLN A 76 -17.99 5.87 -7.70
C GLN A 76 -19.40 5.85 -7.10
N THR A 77 -20.33 5.09 -7.68
CA THR A 77 -21.68 4.90 -7.14
C THR A 77 -21.66 4.23 -5.78
N LEU A 78 -20.90 3.13 -5.61
CA LEU A 78 -20.72 2.48 -4.30
C LEU A 78 -20.14 3.45 -3.27
N THR A 79 -19.10 4.19 -3.65
CA THR A 79 -18.40 5.13 -2.77
C THR A 79 -19.31 6.29 -2.34
N ALA A 80 -20.06 6.88 -3.28
CA ALA A 80 -20.98 7.97 -3.00
C ALA A 80 -22.14 7.50 -2.11
N TRP A 81 -22.62 6.27 -2.32
CA TRP A 81 -23.73 5.70 -1.55
C TRP A 81 -23.31 5.35 -0.11
N GLY A 82 -22.14 4.75 0.08
CA GLY A 82 -21.60 4.43 1.41
C GLY A 82 -21.34 5.66 2.30
N GLY A 83 -21.27 6.86 1.71
CA GLY A 83 -21.07 8.10 2.44
C GLY A 83 -22.34 8.76 3.00
N HIS A 84 -23.54 8.24 2.72
CA HIS A 84 -24.79 8.97 2.95
C HIS A 84 -25.84 8.26 3.82
N THR A 85 -25.54 7.15 4.49
CA THR A 85 -26.44 6.59 5.51
C THR A 85 -26.40 7.45 6.78
N PRO A 86 -27.44 8.24 7.10
CA PRO A 86 -27.48 9.00 8.34
C PRO A 86 -27.90 8.04 9.46
N GLY A 87 -26.91 7.53 10.19
CA GLY A 87 -27.11 6.67 11.34
C GLY A 87 -25.77 6.17 11.89
N PRO A 88 -25.72 5.72 13.16
CA PRO A 88 -24.57 4.95 13.63
C PRO A 88 -24.50 3.70 12.75
N ASP A 89 -23.43 3.59 11.95
CA ASP A 89 -23.23 2.40 11.14
C ASP A 89 -23.24 1.19 12.07
N PRO A 90 -23.96 0.11 11.73
CA PRO A 90 -23.86 -1.12 12.50
C PRO A 90 -22.38 -1.52 12.55
N VAL A 91 -21.89 -1.81 13.75
CA VAL A 91 -20.52 -2.29 13.96
C VAL A 91 -20.33 -3.47 13.01
N ARG A 92 -19.49 -3.30 12.00
CA ARG A 92 -19.20 -4.37 11.05
C ARG A 92 -18.42 -5.44 11.77
N ASP A 93 -18.91 -6.67 11.71
CA ASP A 93 -18.21 -7.80 12.29
C ASP A 93 -16.88 -8.01 11.57
N ALA A 94 -15.80 -8.14 12.35
CA ALA A 94 -14.49 -8.43 11.82
C ALA A 94 -14.52 -9.79 11.08
N LYS A 95 -14.05 -9.79 9.83
CA LYS A 95 -13.97 -10.98 9.00
C LYS A 95 -12.55 -11.51 8.98
N VAL A 96 -12.42 -12.81 8.71
CA VAL A 96 -11.15 -13.44 8.44
C VAL A 96 -10.94 -13.45 6.93
N PHE A 97 -9.87 -12.82 6.46
CA PHE A 97 -9.51 -12.81 5.03
C PHE A 97 -8.04 -13.16 4.83
N ASP A 98 -7.70 -13.71 3.68
CA ASP A 98 -6.33 -14.10 3.35
C ASP A 98 -5.51 -12.91 2.87
N ALA A 99 -4.34 -12.67 3.48
CA ALA A 99 -3.53 -11.50 3.18
C ALA A 99 -2.89 -11.54 1.79
N GLU A 100 -2.49 -12.73 1.32
CA GLU A 100 -1.87 -12.88 0.00
C GLU A 100 -2.92 -12.62 -1.10
N ARG A 101 -4.12 -13.18 -0.93
CA ARG A 101 -5.26 -12.93 -1.83
C ARG A 101 -5.70 -11.47 -1.81
N PHE A 102 -5.74 -10.82 -0.64
CA PHE A 102 -6.02 -9.39 -0.54
C PHE A 102 -5.00 -8.57 -1.34
N MET A 103 -3.71 -8.86 -1.18
CA MET A 103 -2.64 -8.15 -1.88
C MET A 103 -2.66 -8.38 -3.39
N GLU A 104 -3.01 -9.59 -3.84
CA GLU A 104 -3.25 -9.90 -5.25
C GLU A 104 -4.42 -9.07 -5.81
N ALA A 105 -5.58 -9.06 -5.12
CA ALA A 105 -6.73 -8.26 -5.51
C ALA A 105 -6.41 -6.75 -5.54
N PHE A 106 -5.74 -6.25 -4.51
CA PHE A 106 -5.32 -4.85 -4.45
C PHE A 106 -4.34 -4.49 -5.57
N SER A 107 -3.46 -5.41 -5.97
CA SER A 107 -2.55 -5.19 -7.10
C SER A 107 -3.30 -4.94 -8.41
N HIS A 108 -4.40 -5.67 -8.66
CA HIS A 108 -5.24 -5.45 -9.83
C HIS A 108 -5.92 -4.08 -9.79
N VAL A 109 -6.44 -3.67 -8.62
CA VAL A 109 -7.04 -2.34 -8.41
C VAL A 109 -6.02 -1.25 -8.70
N ALA A 110 -4.82 -1.36 -8.12
CA ALA A 110 -3.73 -0.41 -8.33
C ALA A 110 -3.33 -0.33 -9.82
N HIS A 111 -3.18 -1.46 -10.49
CA HIS A 111 -2.88 -1.50 -11.93
C HIS A 111 -3.93 -0.75 -12.75
N VAL A 112 -5.23 -0.91 -12.46
CA VAL A 112 -6.29 -0.18 -13.17
C VAL A 112 -6.23 1.32 -12.88
N GLN A 113 -5.97 1.72 -11.64
CA GLN A 113 -6.01 3.11 -11.23
C GLN A 113 -4.81 3.93 -11.72
N ILE A 114 -3.59 3.38 -11.61
CA ILE A 114 -2.36 4.18 -11.74
C ILE A 114 -1.42 3.76 -12.88
N SER A 115 -1.68 2.67 -13.61
CA SER A 115 -0.79 2.18 -14.71
C SER A 115 -0.53 3.20 -15.82
N ARG A 116 -1.41 4.18 -16.01
CA ARG A 116 -1.23 5.26 -17.00
C ARG A 116 -0.07 6.20 -16.64
N ILE A 117 0.30 6.28 -15.37
CA ILE A 117 1.31 7.20 -14.83
C ILE A 117 2.50 6.42 -14.29
N CYS A 118 2.24 5.32 -13.58
CA CYS A 118 3.25 4.49 -12.95
C CYS A 118 3.51 3.24 -13.79
N LYS A 119 4.74 3.08 -14.28
CA LYS A 119 5.11 1.94 -15.14
C LYS A 119 5.60 0.73 -14.36
N ASN A 120 6.21 0.99 -13.20
CA ASN A 120 6.83 -0.05 -12.38
C ASN A 120 6.05 -0.18 -11.09
N MET A 121 5.33 -1.29 -10.91
CA MET A 121 4.59 -1.59 -9.69
C MET A 121 5.15 -2.86 -9.05
N GLN A 122 5.36 -2.83 -7.75
CA GLN A 122 5.82 -3.98 -6.98
C GLN A 122 4.90 -4.17 -5.77
N PHE A 123 4.46 -5.40 -5.55
CA PHE A 123 3.64 -5.78 -4.41
C PHE A 123 4.39 -6.84 -3.61
N PHE A 124 4.47 -6.62 -2.31
CA PHE A 124 5.16 -7.50 -1.40
C PHE A 124 4.26 -7.86 -0.23
N VAL A 125 4.11 -9.16 -0.04
CA VAL A 125 3.56 -9.78 1.15
C VAL A 125 4.46 -10.97 1.47
N PRO A 126 4.91 -11.13 2.73
CA PRO A 126 5.58 -12.34 3.18
C PRO A 126 4.88 -13.62 2.75
N VAL A 127 5.65 -14.58 2.24
CA VAL A 127 5.11 -15.93 1.99
C VAL A 127 4.68 -16.54 3.32
N GLY A 128 3.46 -17.07 3.37
CA GLY A 128 2.88 -17.62 4.59
C GLY A 128 2.47 -16.56 5.59
N PHE A 129 2.16 -15.33 5.14
CA PHE A 129 1.63 -14.28 6.01
C PHE A 129 0.37 -14.77 6.73
N GLY A 130 -0.52 -15.49 6.05
CA GLY A 130 -1.74 -16.08 6.60
C GLY A 130 -2.91 -15.09 6.71
N SER A 131 -3.95 -15.47 7.46
CA SER A 131 -5.21 -14.71 7.50
C SER A 131 -5.18 -13.50 8.43
N ILE A 132 -5.80 -12.40 8.03
CA ILE A 132 -6.03 -11.18 8.81
C ILE A 132 -7.44 -11.20 9.38
N ILE A 133 -7.59 -10.79 10.64
CA ILE A 133 -8.89 -10.59 11.28
C ILE A 133 -9.18 -9.08 11.29
N GLY A 134 -10.06 -8.63 10.42
CA GLY A 134 -10.39 -7.21 10.24
C GLY A 134 -11.52 -6.97 9.23
N ASP A 135 -11.79 -5.71 8.91
CA ASP A 135 -12.70 -5.34 7.83
C ASP A 135 -11.90 -5.12 6.54
N GLU A 136 -11.95 -6.11 5.64
CA GLU A 136 -11.27 -6.09 4.34
C GLU A 136 -11.68 -4.88 3.49
N ASP A 137 -12.97 -4.49 3.55
CA ASP A 137 -13.50 -3.36 2.78
C ASP A 137 -12.90 -2.04 3.30
N CYS A 138 -12.80 -1.88 4.62
CA CYS A 138 -12.15 -0.71 5.22
C CYS A 138 -10.65 -0.64 4.86
N LEU A 139 -9.96 -1.78 4.82
CA LEU A 139 -8.54 -1.80 4.47
C LEU A 139 -8.34 -1.43 3.00
N LEU A 140 -9.17 -1.96 2.10
CA LEU A 140 -9.18 -1.60 0.69
C LEU A 140 -9.48 -0.11 0.48
N ASP A 141 -10.43 0.44 1.23
CA ASP A 141 -10.77 1.87 1.21
C ASP A 141 -9.56 2.74 1.59
N LEU A 142 -8.84 2.38 2.65
CA LEU A 142 -7.62 3.10 3.04
C LEU A 142 -6.53 2.99 1.97
N CYS A 143 -6.35 1.81 1.38
CA CYS A 143 -5.32 1.59 0.38
C CYS A 143 -5.61 2.33 -0.93
N THR A 144 -6.85 2.30 -1.41
CA THR A 144 -7.28 3.07 -2.59
C THR A 144 -7.20 4.58 -2.34
N SER A 145 -7.54 5.04 -1.14
CA SER A 145 -7.34 6.44 -0.74
C SER A 145 -5.85 6.83 -0.77
N GLY A 146 -4.96 5.93 -0.34
CA GLY A 146 -3.51 6.11 -0.46
C GLY A 146 -3.05 6.23 -1.91
N LEU A 147 -3.55 5.40 -2.82
CA LEU A 147 -3.23 5.50 -4.25
C LEU A 147 -3.70 6.83 -4.86
N ASP A 148 -4.92 7.24 -4.56
CA ASP A 148 -5.49 8.52 -4.99
C ASP A 148 -4.63 9.70 -4.50
N PHE A 149 -4.17 9.64 -3.25
CA PHE A 149 -3.30 10.65 -2.65
C PHE A 149 -1.95 10.73 -3.37
N LEU A 150 -1.28 9.59 -3.58
CA LEU A 150 0.02 9.56 -4.27
C LEU A 150 -0.10 10.01 -5.73
N GLN A 151 -1.17 9.64 -6.41
CA GLN A 151 -1.43 10.09 -7.78
C GLN A 151 -1.62 11.61 -7.86
N ALA A 152 -2.31 12.20 -6.88
CA ALA A 152 -2.54 13.63 -6.82
C ALA A 152 -1.27 14.43 -6.46
N THR A 153 -0.36 13.85 -5.67
CA THR A 153 0.74 14.59 -5.03
C THR A 153 2.12 14.37 -5.67
N THR A 154 2.47 13.14 -6.04
CA THR A 154 3.84 12.82 -6.50
C THR A 154 3.91 12.35 -7.95
N ARG A 155 2.80 11.92 -8.56
CA ARG A 155 2.79 11.32 -9.92
C ARG A 155 3.90 10.24 -10.06
N PRO A 156 3.84 9.16 -9.27
CA PRO A 156 4.91 8.18 -9.18
C PRO A 156 5.33 7.62 -10.53
N SER A 157 6.64 7.55 -10.75
CA SER A 157 7.22 6.74 -11.83
C SER A 157 7.23 5.24 -11.49
N SER A 158 7.32 4.95 -10.18
CA SER A 158 7.36 3.61 -9.59
C SER A 158 6.51 3.58 -8.31
N LEU A 159 5.86 2.46 -8.04
CA LEU A 159 4.99 2.24 -6.89
C LEU A 159 5.38 0.93 -6.21
N GLY A 160 5.58 0.96 -4.89
CA GLY A 160 5.81 -0.24 -4.08
C GLY A 160 4.74 -0.36 -3.02
N VAL A 161 4.07 -1.51 -2.92
CA VAL A 161 3.09 -1.80 -1.86
C VAL A 161 3.59 -2.95 -1.02
N HIS A 162 3.66 -2.74 0.30
CA HIS A 162 4.25 -3.71 1.22
C HIS A 162 3.30 -3.95 2.38
N LEU A 163 2.92 -5.21 2.59
CA LEU A 163 2.16 -5.66 3.75
C LEU A 163 3.06 -6.50 4.64
N PHE A 164 3.29 -6.09 5.89
CA PHE A 164 4.26 -6.75 6.79
C PHE A 164 3.87 -6.65 8.27
N PRO A 165 4.23 -7.65 9.09
CA PRO A 165 4.00 -7.58 10.52
C PRO A 165 5.07 -6.73 11.22
N SER A 166 4.69 -6.04 12.28
CA SER A 166 5.62 -5.38 13.22
C SER A 166 5.20 -5.64 14.66
N GLN A 167 6.13 -5.44 15.59
CA GLN A 167 5.85 -5.48 17.02
C GLN A 167 6.29 -4.15 17.63
N VAL A 168 5.46 -3.57 18.50
CA VAL A 168 5.73 -2.31 19.22
C VAL A 168 5.26 -2.50 20.64
N ASP A 169 6.12 -2.28 21.62
CA ASP A 169 5.82 -2.52 23.05
C ASP A 169 5.21 -3.92 23.33
N GLY A 170 5.73 -4.95 22.65
CA GLY A 170 5.24 -6.34 22.77
C GLY A 170 3.87 -6.60 22.13
N LYS A 171 3.22 -5.61 21.52
CA LYS A 171 1.96 -5.76 20.78
C LYS A 171 2.22 -5.97 19.29
N ASP A 172 1.47 -6.89 18.69
CA ASP A 172 1.56 -7.20 17.27
C ASP A 172 0.69 -6.26 16.43
N PHE A 173 1.26 -5.80 15.32
CA PHE A 173 0.61 -4.92 14.35
C PHE A 173 0.84 -5.41 12.94
N ILE A 174 -0.09 -5.09 12.05
CA ILE A 174 0.06 -5.21 10.61
C ILE A 174 0.26 -3.82 10.04
N ASN A 175 1.20 -3.70 9.11
CA ASN A 175 1.48 -2.46 8.40
C ASN A 175 1.26 -2.69 6.92
N ILE A 176 0.59 -1.75 6.27
CA ILE A 176 0.58 -1.63 4.81
C ILE A 176 1.18 -0.29 4.42
N ASP A 177 2.22 -0.34 3.60
CA ASP A 177 2.90 0.84 3.07
C ASP A 177 2.71 0.90 1.57
N ILE A 178 2.19 2.03 1.08
CA ILE A 178 2.06 2.36 -0.33
C ILE A 178 3.07 3.47 -0.62
N ARG A 179 4.14 3.12 -1.34
CA ARG A 179 5.25 4.01 -1.66
C ARG A 179 5.16 4.49 -3.09
N SER A 180 5.31 5.79 -3.28
CA SER A 180 5.59 6.40 -4.57
C SER A 180 7.08 6.69 -4.68
N GLN A 181 7.68 6.33 -5.81
CA GLN A 181 9.06 6.65 -6.16
C GLN A 181 9.12 7.40 -7.49
N GLY A 182 9.98 8.42 -7.51
CA GLY A 182 10.11 9.34 -8.63
C GLY A 182 8.91 10.27 -8.78
N GLY A 183 9.18 11.47 -9.29
CA GLY A 183 8.23 12.58 -9.34
C GLY A 183 8.48 13.58 -8.22
N ASP A 184 8.46 14.86 -8.58
CA ASP A 184 8.62 15.96 -7.63
C ASP A 184 7.31 16.11 -6.83
N LEU A 185 7.43 16.34 -5.52
CA LEU A 185 6.29 16.71 -4.68
C LEU A 185 5.69 18.01 -5.22
N VAL A 186 4.42 17.94 -5.65
CA VAL A 186 3.70 19.12 -6.12
C VAL A 186 3.25 19.94 -4.90
N GLY A 187 4.08 20.91 -4.50
CA GLY A 187 3.81 21.80 -3.36
C GLY A 187 4.34 21.27 -2.02
N GLY A 188 3.96 21.93 -0.93
CA GLY A 188 4.31 21.50 0.43
C GLY A 188 3.51 20.27 0.84
N LEU A 189 4.16 19.28 1.49
CA LEU A 189 3.53 18.04 1.92
C LEU A 189 2.27 18.29 2.77
N GLU A 190 2.35 19.18 3.76
CA GLU A 190 1.24 19.50 4.65
C GLU A 190 0.06 20.09 3.89
N ALA A 191 0.30 21.05 3.00
CA ALA A 191 -0.76 21.66 2.18
C ALA A 191 -1.41 20.65 1.23
N ALA A 192 -0.61 19.76 0.64
CA ALA A 192 -1.11 18.70 -0.23
C ALA A 192 -1.93 17.66 0.55
N PHE A 193 -1.49 17.34 1.76
CA PHE A 193 -2.21 16.45 2.67
C PHE A 193 -3.56 17.02 3.09
N ASP A 194 -3.56 18.25 3.60
CA ASP A 194 -4.79 18.93 4.01
C ASP A 194 -5.75 19.06 2.83
N SER A 195 -5.27 19.50 1.67
CA SER A 195 -6.10 19.62 0.47
C SER A 195 -6.73 18.29 0.04
N PHE A 196 -5.96 17.20 0.08
CA PHE A 196 -6.48 15.88 -0.25
C PHE A 196 -7.55 15.43 0.75
N PHE A 197 -7.26 15.49 2.04
CA PHE A 197 -8.20 15.02 3.07
C PHE A 197 -9.49 15.84 3.08
N HIS A 198 -9.42 17.15 2.90
CA HIS A 198 -10.62 17.99 2.84
C HIS A 198 -11.46 17.75 1.57
N SER A 199 -10.82 17.37 0.45
CA SER A 199 -11.53 17.17 -0.83
C SER A 199 -12.09 15.77 -1.04
N ARG A 200 -11.53 14.74 -0.39
CA ARG A 200 -11.82 13.32 -0.68
C ARG A 200 -12.64 12.60 0.39
N ASN A 201 -13.60 13.28 1.00
CA ASN A 201 -14.51 12.73 2.01
C ASN A 201 -13.75 12.23 3.26
N PRO A 202 -13.25 13.13 4.13
CA PRO A 202 -12.43 12.78 5.29
C PRO A 202 -13.17 11.82 6.23
N VAL A 203 -14.49 11.87 6.26
CA VAL A 203 -15.35 10.98 7.05
C VAL A 203 -15.16 9.52 6.65
N ARG A 204 -14.94 9.22 5.36
CA ARG A 204 -14.74 7.84 4.90
C ARG A 204 -13.41 7.27 5.41
N ILE A 205 -12.32 8.00 5.24
CA ILE A 205 -10.98 7.56 5.69
C ILE A 205 -10.96 7.46 7.22
N GLN A 206 -11.51 8.46 7.92
CA GLN A 206 -11.62 8.44 9.36
C GLN A 206 -12.41 7.22 9.86
N ARG A 207 -13.57 6.93 9.26
CA ARG A 207 -14.38 5.77 9.62
C ARG A 207 -13.66 4.45 9.37
N ALA A 208 -12.94 4.33 8.24
CA ALA A 208 -12.15 3.15 7.95
C ALA A 208 -11.01 2.95 8.97
N CYS A 209 -10.35 4.03 9.40
CA CYS A 209 -9.37 3.99 10.47
C CYS A 209 -10.00 3.59 11.82
N GLU A 210 -11.15 4.16 12.19
CA GLU A 210 -11.85 3.83 13.43
C GLU A 210 -12.27 2.35 13.48
N ASN A 211 -12.84 1.83 12.38
CA ASN A 211 -13.28 0.43 12.27
C ASN A 211 -12.11 -0.56 12.37
N LEU A 212 -10.97 -0.23 11.75
CA LEU A 212 -9.76 -1.05 11.82
C LEU A 212 -8.92 -0.81 13.08
N GLN A 213 -9.26 0.20 13.88
CA GLN A 213 -8.36 0.75 14.92
C GLN A 213 -6.99 1.08 14.34
N ALA A 214 -6.97 1.58 13.10
CA ALA A 214 -5.76 1.86 12.36
C ALA A 214 -5.23 3.26 12.66
N HIS A 215 -3.91 3.38 12.67
CA HIS A 215 -3.17 4.62 12.64
C HIS A 215 -2.58 4.80 11.24
N PHE A 216 -2.92 5.89 10.57
CA PHE A 216 -2.30 6.26 9.30
C PHE A 216 -1.12 7.21 9.54
N SER A 217 -0.08 7.16 8.71
CA SER A 217 1.01 8.13 8.73
C SER A 217 1.55 8.38 7.33
N LEU A 218 2.17 9.54 7.14
CA LEU A 218 2.92 9.87 5.93
C LEU A 218 4.40 10.02 6.23
N ASP A 219 5.22 9.46 5.34
CA ASP A 219 6.67 9.57 5.40
C ASP A 219 7.21 10.08 4.07
N VAL A 220 7.97 11.17 4.11
CA VAL A 220 8.74 11.65 2.96
C VAL A 220 10.20 11.27 3.17
N CYS A 221 10.67 10.35 2.35
CA CYS A 221 12.07 9.99 2.30
C CYS A 221 12.72 10.74 1.13
N GLN A 222 13.60 11.70 1.44
CA GLN A 222 14.28 12.50 0.40
C GLN A 222 14.98 11.59 -0.61
N GLY A 223 14.71 11.78 -1.90
CA GLY A 223 15.24 10.94 -2.98
C GLY A 223 14.56 9.57 -3.16
N HIS A 224 13.75 9.13 -2.18
CA HIS A 224 13.04 7.85 -2.20
C HIS A 224 11.51 7.99 -2.26
N GLY A 225 11.01 9.23 -2.27
CA GLY A 225 9.62 9.58 -2.55
C GLY A 225 8.72 9.68 -1.31
N LEU A 226 7.42 9.45 -1.50
CA LEU A 226 6.39 9.60 -0.47
C LEU A 226 5.76 8.25 -0.16
N THR A 227 5.68 7.91 1.12
CA THR A 227 5.06 6.69 1.64
C THR A 227 3.78 7.03 2.39
N PHE A 228 2.69 6.39 2.00
CA PHE A 228 1.43 6.33 2.72
C PHE A 228 1.39 5.03 3.53
N SER A 229 1.35 5.13 4.85
CA SER A 229 1.41 3.99 5.76
C SER A 229 0.12 3.87 6.56
N VAL A 230 -0.37 2.64 6.70
CA VAL A 230 -1.49 2.30 7.58
C VAL A 230 -1.04 1.17 8.48
N THR A 231 -1.21 1.34 9.79
CA THR A 231 -0.87 0.32 10.78
C THR A 231 -2.07 0.04 11.65
N PHE A 232 -2.39 -1.23 11.84
CA PHE A 232 -3.53 -1.65 12.64
C PHE A 232 -3.17 -2.88 13.48
N PRO A 233 -3.84 -3.12 14.62
CA PRO A 233 -3.52 -4.23 15.50
C PRO A 233 -3.68 -5.59 14.79
N ASP A 234 -2.71 -6.50 14.95
CA ASP A 234 -2.87 -7.87 14.50
C ASP A 234 -3.69 -8.66 15.52
N ARG A 235 -4.96 -8.90 15.19
CA ARG A 235 -5.86 -9.68 16.05
C ARG A 235 -5.66 -11.18 15.88
N ALA A 236 -5.01 -11.60 14.79
CA ALA A 236 -4.54 -12.97 14.68
C ALA A 236 -3.25 -13.08 15.51
N LYS A 237 -3.25 -13.91 16.56
CA LYS A 237 -2.02 -14.23 17.31
C LYS A 237 -1.10 -15.07 16.43
N ARG A 238 -0.47 -14.46 15.42
CA ARG A 238 0.40 -15.15 14.49
C ARG A 238 1.66 -15.58 15.23
N LEU A 239 2.07 -16.81 15.00
CA LEU A 239 3.46 -17.17 15.23
C LEU A 239 4.27 -16.36 14.20
N GLN A 240 5.21 -15.54 14.67
CA GLN A 240 6.02 -14.73 13.76
C GLN A 240 6.60 -15.63 12.66
N PRO A 241 6.49 -15.23 11.37
CA PRO A 241 7.04 -16.01 10.29
C PRO A 241 8.55 -16.15 10.52
N THR A 242 9.00 -17.38 10.81
CA THR A 242 10.37 -17.67 11.24
C THR A 242 11.40 -17.56 10.13
N ASN A 243 10.98 -17.30 8.88
CA ASN A 243 11.87 -17.08 7.74
C ASN A 243 11.22 -16.18 6.68
N LEU A 244 11.44 -14.87 6.77
CA LEU A 244 11.06 -13.89 5.74
C LEU A 244 12.11 -13.73 4.62
N ALA A 245 13.06 -14.67 4.50
CA ALA A 245 14.17 -14.55 3.57
C ALA A 245 13.71 -14.59 2.11
N ARG A 246 13.92 -13.48 1.39
CA ARG A 246 13.82 -13.45 -0.07
C ARG A 246 14.99 -14.27 -0.65
N ARG A 247 14.72 -15.10 -1.67
CA ARG A 247 15.73 -15.93 -2.35
C ARG A 247 16.70 -15.15 -3.26
N ASP A 248 16.46 -13.87 -3.48
CA ASP A 248 17.16 -13.06 -4.49
C ASP A 248 18.00 -11.90 -3.92
N ALA A 249 18.56 -12.02 -2.71
CA ALA A 249 19.38 -10.94 -2.14
C ALA A 249 20.89 -11.13 -2.46
N PRO A 250 21.43 -10.48 -3.52
CA PRO A 250 22.85 -10.15 -3.53
C PRO A 250 23.10 -8.66 -3.84
N SER A 251 23.31 -7.91 -2.76
CA SER A 251 24.30 -6.84 -2.60
C SER A 251 24.46 -6.70 -1.09
N THR A 252 25.70 -6.66 -0.58
CA THR A 252 25.94 -6.44 0.84
C THR A 252 25.47 -5.00 1.15
N ALA A 253 24.42 -4.86 1.96
CA ALA A 253 23.79 -3.57 2.22
C ALA A 253 24.06 -3.10 3.65
N ILE A 254 24.28 -1.79 3.80
CA ILE A 254 24.34 -1.11 5.10
C ILE A 254 23.08 -0.28 5.25
N LEU A 255 22.32 -0.52 6.32
CA LEU A 255 21.13 0.24 6.65
C LEU A 255 21.43 1.27 7.74
N LEU A 256 21.24 2.54 7.42
CA LEU A 256 21.39 3.68 8.34
C LEU A 256 20.01 4.19 8.75
N LEU A 257 19.73 4.22 10.06
CA LEU A 257 18.43 4.61 10.61
C LEU A 257 18.56 5.91 11.40
N GLY A 258 17.79 6.94 11.03
CA GLY A 258 17.74 8.24 11.72
C GLY A 258 19.08 8.97 11.80
N THR A 259 20.06 8.58 10.98
CA THR A 259 21.41 9.16 11.03
C THR A 259 21.43 10.51 10.34
N ASP A 260 22.21 11.45 10.87
CA ASP A 260 22.41 12.73 10.21
C ASP A 260 23.17 12.60 8.85
N PRO A 261 23.01 13.57 7.93
CA PRO A 261 23.65 13.52 6.62
C PRO A 261 25.19 13.49 6.65
N LYS A 262 25.83 13.89 7.75
CA LYS A 262 27.30 13.84 7.87
C LYS A 262 27.76 12.41 8.11
N ILE A 263 27.05 11.67 8.96
CA ILE A 263 27.29 10.25 9.20
C ILE A 263 27.07 9.48 7.89
N GLU A 264 25.95 9.72 7.20
CA GLU A 264 25.68 9.07 5.92
C GLU A 264 26.81 9.32 4.90
N ARG A 265 27.24 10.57 4.72
CA ARG A 265 28.33 10.91 3.81
C ARG A 265 29.63 10.22 4.21
N MET A 266 29.95 10.21 5.50
CA MET A 266 31.13 9.52 6.01
C MET A 266 31.07 8.01 5.70
N ILE A 267 29.93 7.35 5.92
CA ILE A 267 29.78 5.92 5.61
C ILE A 267 29.89 5.66 4.10
N ARG A 268 29.26 6.48 3.25
CA ARG A 268 29.40 6.40 1.79
C ARG A 268 30.86 6.57 1.36
N ASP A 269 31.59 7.52 1.95
CA ASP A 269 33.01 7.74 1.65
C ASP A 269 33.89 6.59 2.14
N MET A 270 33.54 5.95 3.25
CA MET A 270 34.23 4.77 3.78
C MET A 270 34.02 3.52 2.93
N THR A 271 32.86 3.41 2.29
CA THR A 271 32.42 2.21 1.57
C THR A 271 32.48 2.37 0.06
N ARG A 272 32.98 3.51 -0.44
CA ARG A 272 33.04 3.85 -1.87
C ARG A 272 33.75 2.80 -2.73
N ASP A 273 34.80 2.19 -2.20
CA ASP A 273 35.60 1.18 -2.90
C ASP A 273 35.05 -0.25 -2.71
N ALA A 274 34.00 -0.40 -1.90
CA ALA A 274 33.29 -1.65 -1.71
C ALA A 274 31.97 -1.61 -2.49
N ASP A 275 31.54 -2.74 -3.03
CA ASP A 275 30.27 -2.86 -3.76
C ASP A 275 29.09 -2.97 -2.77
N LEU A 276 28.99 -1.98 -1.88
CA LEU A 276 28.02 -1.91 -0.79
C LEU A 276 26.88 -0.94 -1.11
N GLU A 277 25.65 -1.41 -0.98
CA GLU A 277 24.47 -0.56 -1.10
C GLU A 277 24.22 0.16 0.25
N ILE A 278 24.28 1.50 0.26
CA ILE A 278 23.94 2.29 1.45
C ILE A 278 22.46 2.68 1.39
N LEU A 279 21.69 2.12 2.33
CA LEU A 279 20.26 2.37 2.52
C LEU A 279 20.07 3.34 3.68
N THR A 280 19.51 4.51 3.45
CA THR A 280 19.17 5.47 4.54
C THR A 280 17.67 5.48 4.77
N VAL A 281 17.27 5.42 6.04
CA VAL A 281 15.88 5.54 6.47
C VAL A 281 15.81 6.59 7.58
N ASN A 282 15.14 7.71 7.30
CA ASN A 282 15.02 8.81 8.27
C ASN A 282 13.94 8.53 9.32
N GLN A 283 12.89 7.80 8.97
CA GLN A 283 11.83 7.43 9.93
C GLN A 283 12.02 6.00 10.44
N MET A 284 12.20 5.87 11.74
CA MET A 284 12.40 4.61 12.44
C MET A 284 11.33 3.54 12.11
N ARG A 285 10.07 3.92 11.91
CA ARG A 285 9.00 3.00 11.51
C ARG A 285 9.27 2.28 10.17
N SER A 286 9.85 3.00 9.22
CA SER A 286 10.20 2.49 7.89
C SER A 286 11.35 1.47 7.94
N ALA A 287 12.10 1.40 9.04
CA ALA A 287 13.31 0.60 9.19
C ALA A 287 13.06 -0.91 9.12
N LEU A 288 12.12 -1.43 9.91
CA LEU A 288 11.86 -2.88 9.98
C LEU A 288 11.40 -3.46 8.64
N ARG A 289 10.70 -2.64 7.85
CA ARG A 289 10.33 -2.99 6.49
C ARG A 289 11.55 -3.07 5.58
N VAL A 290 12.37 -2.01 5.52
CA VAL A 290 13.59 -2.00 4.68
C VAL A 290 14.51 -3.15 5.10
N PHE A 291 14.63 -3.39 6.40
CA PHE A 291 15.35 -4.55 6.95
C PHE A 291 14.76 -5.87 6.44
N SER A 292 13.44 -6.03 6.46
CA SER A 292 12.78 -7.25 5.99
C SER A 292 12.95 -7.48 4.49
N GLU A 293 12.91 -6.42 3.70
CA GLU A 293 13.03 -6.47 2.24
C GLU A 293 14.45 -6.74 1.76
N LYS A 294 15.43 -6.03 2.35
CA LYS A 294 16.82 -6.01 1.89
C LYS A 294 17.71 -6.97 2.68
N GLN A 295 17.26 -7.42 3.86
CA GLN A 295 18.01 -8.29 4.77
C GLN A 295 19.48 -7.86 4.92
N PRO A 296 19.75 -6.56 5.25
CA PRO A 296 21.11 -6.07 5.35
C PRO A 296 21.87 -6.82 6.45
N GLU A 297 23.16 -7.04 6.23
CA GLU A 297 24.04 -7.69 7.20
C GLU A 297 24.56 -6.70 8.26
N PHE A 298 24.45 -5.39 7.98
CA PHE A 298 24.96 -4.34 8.83
C PHE A 298 23.92 -3.21 8.97
N VAL A 299 23.62 -2.84 10.21
CA VAL A 299 22.64 -1.79 10.55
C VAL A 299 23.29 -0.80 11.51
N MET A 300 23.14 0.50 11.25
CA MET A 300 23.47 1.58 12.18
C MET A 300 22.19 2.30 12.58
N VAL A 301 21.94 2.41 13.89
CA VAL A 301 20.74 3.04 14.44
C VAL A 301 21.14 4.28 15.23
N ASP A 302 20.63 5.45 14.85
CA ASP A 302 20.71 6.62 15.69
C ASP A 302 19.76 6.49 16.88
N ALA A 303 20.31 6.11 18.02
CA ALA A 303 19.60 5.98 19.28
C ALA A 303 19.50 7.30 20.04
N SER A 304 20.00 8.40 19.47
CA SER A 304 20.01 9.72 20.09
C SER A 304 18.75 10.55 19.80
N GLU A 305 17.88 10.06 18.92
CA GLU A 305 16.62 10.70 18.57
C GLU A 305 15.51 10.24 19.52
N ASP A 306 14.76 11.20 20.06
CA ASP A 306 13.58 10.94 20.87
C ASP A 306 12.44 10.52 19.92
N GLY A 307 11.96 9.27 20.00
CA GLY A 307 10.96 8.73 19.06
C GLY A 307 10.64 7.25 19.28
N TRP A 308 10.13 6.58 18.23
CA TRP A 308 9.97 5.11 18.22
C TRP A 308 11.26 4.46 18.75
N GLY A 309 11.14 3.64 19.80
CA GLY A 309 12.27 3.19 20.60
C GLY A 309 13.34 2.52 19.74
N ALA A 310 14.54 3.13 19.65
CA ALA A 310 15.67 2.51 18.97
C ALA A 310 15.93 1.10 19.52
N GLY A 311 15.76 0.90 20.84
CA GLY A 311 15.79 -0.40 21.49
C GLY A 311 14.79 -1.41 20.92
N GLU A 312 13.52 -1.03 20.71
CA GLU A 312 12.50 -1.91 20.12
C GLU A 312 12.84 -2.32 18.69
N ILE A 313 13.43 -1.41 17.91
CA ILE A 313 13.89 -1.71 16.55
C ILE A 313 15.07 -2.66 16.58
N ILE A 314 16.06 -2.41 17.43
CA ILE A 314 17.24 -3.26 17.60
C ILE A 314 16.80 -4.67 18.02
N GLU A 315 15.90 -4.77 18.99
CA GLU A 315 15.34 -6.05 19.44
C GLU A 315 14.60 -6.76 18.30
N SER A 316 13.72 -6.05 17.59
CA SER A 316 12.97 -6.59 16.45
C SER A 316 13.89 -7.09 15.33
N ILE A 317 14.95 -6.35 15.01
CA ILE A 317 15.98 -6.76 14.03
C ILE A 317 16.70 -8.03 14.53
N ARG A 318 17.11 -8.05 15.80
CA ARG A 318 17.83 -9.18 16.40
C ARG A 318 16.99 -10.46 16.46
N GLN A 319 15.70 -10.34 16.75
CA GLN A 319 14.76 -11.46 16.74
C GLN A 319 14.62 -12.06 15.33
N ARG A 320 14.61 -11.21 14.29
CA ARG A 320 14.48 -11.63 12.88
C ARG A 320 15.78 -12.19 12.30
N ASN A 321 16.91 -11.58 12.63
CA ASN A 321 18.22 -11.96 12.10
C ASN A 321 19.29 -11.87 13.19
N LYS A 322 19.56 -13.01 13.83
CA LYS A 322 20.60 -13.12 14.87
C LYS A 322 22.00 -12.81 14.36
N SER A 323 22.20 -12.88 13.05
CA SER A 323 23.50 -12.67 12.41
C SER A 323 23.78 -11.24 11.95
N CYS A 324 22.78 -10.35 11.93
CA CYS A 324 22.96 -8.95 11.57
C CYS A 324 23.90 -8.26 12.57
N PHE A 325 24.84 -7.46 12.08
CA PHE A 325 25.70 -6.62 12.91
C PHE A 325 25.03 -5.27 13.14
N ILE A 326 24.76 -4.91 14.40
CA ILE A 326 23.97 -3.73 14.76
C ILE A 326 24.84 -2.77 15.58
N VAL A 327 24.96 -1.53 15.10
CA VAL A 327 25.67 -0.43 15.75
C VAL A 327 24.67 0.61 16.26
N SER A 328 24.61 0.85 17.56
CA SER A 328 23.86 1.97 18.15
C SER A 328 24.72 3.23 18.21
N LEU A 329 24.21 4.34 17.70
CA LEU A 329 24.84 5.65 17.77
C LEU A 329 24.15 6.48 18.85
N VAL A 330 24.87 6.79 19.92
CA VAL A 330 24.35 7.51 21.09
C VAL A 330 25.00 8.88 21.23
N ARG A 331 24.44 9.77 22.07
CA ARG A 331 25.11 11.03 22.41
C ARG A 331 26.30 10.76 23.32
N LYS A 332 27.30 11.65 23.28
CA LYS A 332 28.45 11.59 24.20
C LYS A 332 28.00 11.52 25.66
N GLY A 333 28.53 10.57 26.42
CA GLY A 333 28.20 10.33 27.82
C GLY A 333 26.94 9.49 28.04
N MET A 334 26.33 8.95 26.97
CA MET A 334 25.15 8.07 27.02
C MET A 334 25.46 6.65 26.52
N ALA A 335 26.73 6.25 26.42
CA ALA A 335 27.07 4.86 26.10
C ALA A 335 26.83 3.94 27.29
N ASP A 336 25.57 3.55 27.50
CA ASP A 336 25.21 2.42 28.34
C ASP A 336 24.70 1.27 27.46
N TYR A 337 25.42 0.15 27.48
CA TYR A 337 25.04 -1.06 26.74
C TYR A 337 23.72 -1.66 27.23
N SER A 338 23.33 -1.39 28.47
CA SER A 338 22.09 -1.93 29.04
C SER A 338 20.84 -1.31 28.43
N GLU A 339 20.94 -0.12 27.82
CA GLU A 339 19.81 0.56 27.15
C GLU A 339 19.48 -0.03 25.78
N TYR A 340 20.42 -0.72 25.13
CA TYR A 340 20.25 -1.24 23.76
C TYR A 340 20.55 -2.74 23.69
N PRO A 341 19.75 -3.58 24.39
CA PRO A 341 19.94 -5.02 24.37
C PRO A 341 19.78 -5.55 22.94
N GLY A 342 20.86 -6.13 22.41
CA GLY A 342 20.89 -6.67 21.04
C GLY A 342 21.80 -5.92 20.08
N SER A 343 22.36 -4.76 20.46
CA SER A 343 23.42 -4.12 19.69
C SER A 343 24.76 -4.84 19.89
N ASP A 344 25.52 -5.00 18.81
CA ASP A 344 26.88 -5.56 18.87
C ASP A 344 27.91 -4.49 19.27
N LEU A 345 27.60 -3.22 18.99
CA LEU A 345 28.46 -2.09 19.25
C LEU A 345 27.64 -0.85 19.61
N VAL A 346 28.11 -0.10 20.61
CA VAL A 346 27.59 1.24 20.94
C VAL A 346 28.69 2.26 20.69
N LEU A 347 28.42 3.26 19.86
CA LEU A 347 29.34 4.35 19.52
C LEU A 347 28.79 5.71 19.94
N GLU A 348 29.60 6.49 20.64
CA GLU A 348 29.25 7.85 21.02
C GLU A 348 29.52 8.86 19.91
N LYS A 349 28.55 9.72 19.63
CA LYS A 349 28.72 10.87 18.74
C LYS A 349 29.36 12.05 19.49
N PRO A 350 30.33 12.76 18.87
CA PRO A 350 30.92 12.48 17.56
C PRO A 350 31.99 11.39 17.64
N PHE A 351 31.98 10.47 16.67
CA PHE A 351 33.02 9.46 16.47
C PHE A 351 33.79 9.71 15.17
N LYS A 352 35.01 9.21 15.07
CA LYS A 352 35.83 9.26 13.86
C LYS A 352 35.69 7.97 13.06
N LYS A 353 36.07 8.02 11.78
CA LYS A 353 36.17 6.85 10.90
C LYS A 353 36.99 5.73 11.54
N GLU A 354 38.10 6.08 12.19
CA GLU A 354 38.99 5.11 12.82
C GLU A 354 38.34 4.41 14.01
N ASP A 355 37.42 5.07 14.71
CA ASP A 355 36.70 4.49 15.86
C ASP A 355 35.73 3.40 15.37
N LEU A 356 35.00 3.66 14.29
CA LEU A 356 34.12 2.68 13.65
C LEU A 356 34.93 1.51 13.08
N LEU A 357 36.00 1.79 12.31
CA LEU A 357 36.84 0.74 11.72
C LEU A 357 37.54 -0.11 12.78
N ARG A 358 38.02 0.50 13.88
CA ARG A 358 38.62 -0.25 14.98
C ARG A 358 37.59 -1.16 15.63
N SER A 359 36.37 -0.67 15.84
CA SER A 359 35.32 -1.44 16.48
C SER A 359 34.83 -2.60 15.61
N ILE A 360 34.79 -2.42 14.29
CA ILE A 360 34.49 -3.50 13.34
C ILE A 360 35.68 -4.46 13.20
N GLY A 361 36.92 -3.94 13.14
CA GLY A 361 38.15 -4.71 12.90
C GLY A 361 38.71 -5.47 14.09
N VAL A 362 38.31 -5.15 15.33
CA VAL A 362 38.61 -5.96 16.53
C VAL A 362 37.92 -7.33 16.47
N ILE A 363 36.92 -7.49 15.60
CA ILE A 363 36.30 -8.76 15.24
C ILE A 363 37.21 -9.44 14.19
N GLY A 364 38.35 -9.94 14.66
CA GLY A 364 39.51 -10.32 13.84
C GLY A 364 39.33 -11.49 12.83
N PRO A 365 40.39 -11.76 12.05
CA PRO A 365 40.43 -12.71 10.93
C PRO A 365 40.22 -14.14 11.44
N GLY A 366 38.97 -14.60 11.31
CA GLY A 366 38.43 -15.82 11.89
C GLY A 366 36.91 -15.72 12.02
N SER A 367 36.41 -14.49 12.19
CA SER A 367 35.01 -14.14 12.04
C SER A 367 34.75 -13.66 10.60
N ARG A 368 34.42 -14.58 9.69
CA ARG A 368 33.92 -14.20 8.36
C ARG A 368 32.63 -13.41 8.54
N ARG A 369 32.56 -12.14 8.10
CA ARG A 369 31.26 -11.47 7.88
C ARG A 369 31.19 -10.20 7.06
N LEU A 370 32.28 -9.67 6.51
CA LEU A 370 32.18 -8.61 5.49
C LEU A 370 33.29 -8.84 4.45
N ALA A 371 33.09 -9.83 3.58
CA ALA A 371 33.88 -10.06 2.37
C ALA A 371 33.05 -10.82 1.35
#